data_AF-A0A7K2YPW5-F1
#
_entry.id   AF-A0A7K2YPW5-F1
#
_cell.length_a   1.000
_cell.length_b   1.000
_cell.length_c   1.000
_cell.angle_alpha   90.00
_cell.angle_beta   90.00
_cell.angle_gamma   90.00
#
_symmetry.space_group_name_H-M   'P 1'
#
loop_
_entity.id
_entity.type
_entity.pdbx_description
1 polymer ?
#
loop_
_entity_poly.entity_id
_entity_poly.type
_entity_poly.pdbx_seq_one_letter_code
_entity_poly.pdbx_strand_id
1 'polypeptide(L)' 'MQGYVADLIEQDVNESRAAFMAGAATFLAAYADRFEAEVGEDRYPGLAAESARTAPRDAA' A
#
# COMPACT_ATOMS: atom_id res chain seq x y z
N MET A 1 -34.61 -14.28 -20.99
CA MET A 1 -34.38 -14.26 -19.52
C MET A 1 -32.92 -14.55 -19.14
N GLN A 2 -32.17 -15.41 -19.86
CA GLN A 2 -30.76 -15.69 -19.50
C GLN A 2 -29.82 -14.47 -19.57
N GLY A 3 -29.96 -13.58 -20.57
CA GLY A 3 -29.13 -12.35 -20.68
C GLY A 3 -29.30 -11.41 -19.48
N TYR A 4 -30.54 -11.15 -19.06
CA TYR A 4 -30.85 -10.30 -17.91
C TYR A 4 -30.21 -10.79 -16.60
N VAL A 5 -30.15 -12.11 -16.38
CA VAL A 5 -29.51 -12.66 -15.18
C VAL A 5 -27.99 -12.50 -15.24
N ALA A 6 -27.38 -12.66 -16.43
CA ALA A 6 -25.95 -12.42 -16.61
C ALA A 6 -25.60 -10.96 -16.34
N ASP A 7 -26.42 -10.02 -16.82
CA ASP A 7 -26.23 -8.58 -16.59
C ASP A 7 -26.29 -8.22 -15.10
N LEU A 8 -27.23 -8.80 -14.35
CA LEU A 8 -27.34 -8.61 -12.90
C LEU A 8 -26.13 -9.15 -12.13
N ILE A 9 -25.62 -10.33 -12.53
CA ILE A 9 -24.42 -10.92 -11.93
C ILE A 9 -23.20 -10.05 -12.21
N GLU A 10 -23.06 -9.56 -13.44
CA GLU A 10 -21.94 -8.68 -13.80
C GLU A 10 -21.97 -7.38 -12.99
N GLN A 11 -23.16 -6.80 -12.80
CA GLN A 11 -23.34 -5.61 -11.97
C GLN A 11 -22.91 -5.87 -10.52
N ASP A 12 -23.38 -6.94 -9.90
CA ASP A 12 -23.06 -7.31 -8.51
C ASP A 12 -21.56 -7.59 -8.30
N VAL A 13 -20.93 -8.29 -9.25
CA VAL A 13 -19.49 -8.56 -9.22
C VAL A 13 -18.68 -7.27 -9.32
N ASN A 14 -19.07 -6.37 -10.22
CA ASN A 14 -18.37 -5.09 -10.37
C ASN A 14 -18.52 -4.20 -9.15
N GLU A 15 -19.70 -4.16 -8.53
CA GLU A 15 -19.95 -3.42 -7.29
C GLU A 15 -19.13 -4.00 -6.13
N SER A 16 -19.17 -5.33 -5.94
CA SER A 16 -18.40 -6.04 -4.92
C SER A 16 -16.89 -5.82 -5.08
N ARG A 17 -16.39 -5.85 -6.32
CA ARG A 17 -14.99 -5.56 -6.64
C ARG A 17 -14.62 -4.11 -6.30
N ALA A 18 -15.48 -3.15 -6.65
CA ALA A 18 -15.23 -1.75 -6.35
C ALA A 18 -15.18 -1.49 -4.84
N ALA A 19 -16.14 -2.04 -4.09
CA ALA A 19 -16.18 -1.95 -2.63
C ALA A 19 -14.93 -2.58 -1.98
N PHE A 20 -14.52 -3.76 -2.46
CA PHE A 20 -13.31 -4.42 -1.98
C PHE A 20 -12.06 -3.57 -2.21
N MET A 21 -11.87 -3.02 -3.41
CA MET A 21 -10.70 -2.21 -3.74
C MET A 21 -10.64 -0.91 -2.92
N ALA A 22 -11.79 -0.27 -2.68
CA ALA A 22 -11.87 0.89 -1.81
C ALA A 22 -11.50 0.56 -0.35
N GLY A 23 -11.99 -0.58 0.15
CA GLY A 23 -11.61 -1.09 1.47
C GLY A 23 -10.12 -1.42 1.58
N ALA A 24 -9.56 -2.08 0.57
CA ALA A 24 -8.13 -2.42 0.53
C ALA A 24 -7.25 -1.16 0.52
N ALA A 25 -7.61 -0.14 -0.26
CA ALA A 25 -6.89 1.13 -0.27
C ALA A 25 -6.93 1.82 1.10
N THR A 26 -8.09 1.82 1.76
CA THR A 26 -8.28 2.40 3.10
C THR A 26 -7.44 1.64 4.14
N PHE A 27 -7.46 0.31 4.09
CA PHE A 27 -6.65 -0.54 4.97
C PHE A 27 -5.16 -0.28 4.79
N LEU A 28 -4.67 -0.23 3.55
CA LEU A 28 -3.25 0.00 3.26
C LEU A 28 -2.79 1.38 3.74
N ALA A 29 -3.59 2.43 3.57
CA ALA A 29 -3.28 3.76 4.08
C ALA A 29 -3.16 3.75 5.61
N ALA A 30 -4.15 3.19 6.31
CA ALA A 30 -4.13 3.11 7.77
C ALA A 30 -2.98 2.23 8.29
N TYR A 31 -2.66 1.14 7.59
CA TYR A 31 -1.53 0.29 7.94
C TYR A 31 -0.20 1.00 7.72
N ALA A 32 -0.04 1.73 6.61
CA ALA A 32 1.17 2.50 6.33
C ALA A 32 1.40 3.59 7.40
N ASP A 33 0.35 4.32 7.78
CA ASP A 33 0.44 5.32 8.85
C ASP A 33 0.86 4.68 10.18
N ARG A 34 0.28 3.53 10.51
CA ARG A 34 0.67 2.78 11.72
C ARG A 34 2.10 2.26 11.63
N PHE A 35 2.50 1.72 10.49
CA PHE A 35 3.83 1.18 10.27
C PHE A 35 4.89 2.27 10.40
N GLU A 36 4.68 3.43 9.78
CA GLU A 36 5.57 4.59 9.90
C GLU A 36 5.62 5.07 11.36
N ALA A 37 4.46 5.15 12.02
CA ALA A 37 4.41 5.50 13.43
C ALA A 37 5.14 4.49 14.31
N GLU A 38 5.20 3.20 13.94
CA GLU A 38 5.82 2.09 14.68
C GLU A 38 7.33 1.87 14.38
N VAL A 39 7.75 2.11 13.14
CA VAL A 39 9.04 1.66 12.57
C VAL A 39 9.72 2.75 11.72
N GLY A 40 9.10 3.93 11.57
CA GLY A 40 9.61 5.03 10.74
C GLY A 40 11.03 5.47 11.08
N GLU A 41 11.77 5.89 10.06
CA GLU A 41 13.20 6.23 10.14
C GLU A 41 13.49 7.34 11.16
N ASP A 42 12.54 8.25 11.39
CA ASP A 42 12.65 9.31 12.40
C ASP A 42 12.87 8.77 13.83
N ARG A 43 12.46 7.53 14.10
CA ARG A 43 12.68 6.86 15.40
C ARG A 43 14.00 6.06 15.46
N TYR A 44 14.67 5.88 14.34
CA TYR A 44 16.00 5.26 14.24
C TYR A 44 16.99 6.21 13.56
N PRO A 45 17.34 7.34 14.21
CA PRO A 45 18.25 8.35 13.64
C PRO A 45 19.66 7.84 13.30
N GLY A 46 20.00 6.59 13.68
CA GLY A 46 21.27 5.95 13.37
C GLY A 46 21.34 5.18 12.04
N LEU A 47 20.22 4.78 11.42
CA LEU A 47 20.26 3.89 10.25
C LEU A 47 20.57 4.63 8.93
N ALA A 48 20.04 5.85 8.77
CA ALA A 48 20.38 6.73 7.66
C ALA A 48 21.86 7.17 7.68
N ALA A 49 22.44 7.30 8.88
CA ALA A 49 23.84 7.65 9.07
C ALA A 49 24.81 6.50 8.69
N GLU A 50 24.37 5.24 8.80
CA GLU A 50 25.17 4.08 8.38
C GLU A 50 25.16 3.92 6.86
N SER A 51 24.01 4.13 6.19
CA SER A 51 23.92 4.05 4.72
C SER A 51 24.76 5.13 4.01
N ALA A 52 24.87 6.33 4.59
CA ALA A 52 25.73 7.39 4.06
C ALA A 52 27.24 7.12 4.25
N ARG A 53 27.62 6.25 5.21
CA ARG A 53 29.03 5.92 5.49
C ARG A 53 29.58 4.85 4.54
N THR A 54 28.71 4.08 3.87
CA THR A 54 29.07 2.99 2.96
C THR A 54 29.08 3.38 1.48
N ALA A 55 28.88 4.65 1.13
CA ALA A 55 29.22 5.13 -0.20
C ALA A 55 30.75 5.31 -0.26
N PRO A 56 31.50 4.49 -1.04
CA PRO A 56 32.95 4.62 -1.11
C PRO A 56 33.29 6.00 -1.67
N ARG A 57 34.09 6.75 -0.91
CA ARG A 57 34.48 8.13 -1.20
C ARG A 57 35.63 8.23 -2.21
N ASP A 58 35.74 7.29 -3.15
CA ASP A 58 36.75 7.32 -4.21
C ASP A 58 36.16 6.83 -5.53
N ALA A 59 35.64 7.81 -6.28
CA ALA A 59 35.63 7.79 -7.73
C ALA A 59 36.10 9.18 -8.17
N ALA A 60 37.40 9.41 -8.05
CA ALA A 60 38.12 10.54 -8.62
C ALA A 60 39.23 9.99 -9.53
#